data_AF-A0A9W8IEF8-F1
#
_entry.id   AF-A0A9W8IEF8-F1
#
_cell.length_a   1.000
_cell.length_b   1.000
_cell.length_c   1.000
_cell.angle_alpha   90.00
_cell.angle_beta   90.00
_cell.angle_gamma   90.00
#
_symmetry.space_group_name_H-M   'P 1'
#
loop_
_entity.id
_entity.type
_entity.pdbx_description
1 polymer ?
#
loop_
_entity_poly.entity_id
_entity_poly.type
_entity_poly.pdbx_seq_one_letter_code
_entity_poly.pdbx_strand_id
1 'polypeptide(L)'
;MRRTSVTAGPVVAACQRLLSTGSKHGTGPAAPAGSIQPQTEDFARSLTSHLVDGGPRMVGRSVAVLSGHVGRAYARLNRIIANNKVREELFRRKRYEKPKYKRQRLRQEGHARRFKAEVRKKVHLIWKMKTLGI
;
A
#
# COMPACT_ATOMS: atom_id res chain seq x y z
N MET A 1 0.15 -17.48 -35.64
CA MET A 1 0.85 -17.35 -34.34
C MET A 1 0.05 -18.09 -33.27
N ARG A 2 0.66 -18.95 -32.45
CA ARG A 2 -0.04 -19.72 -31.40
C ARG A 2 0.21 -19.10 -30.02
N ARG A 3 -0.82 -19.06 -29.15
CA ARG A 3 -0.69 -18.82 -27.71
C ARG A 3 -0.80 -20.16 -26.99
N THR A 4 -0.02 -20.36 -25.93
CA THR A 4 -0.12 -21.53 -25.05
C THR A 4 -0.58 -21.11 -23.66
N SER A 5 -1.82 -21.46 -23.32
CA SER A 5 -2.30 -21.50 -21.93
C SER A 5 -1.99 -22.87 -21.33
N VAL A 6 -1.68 -22.92 -20.03
CA VAL A 6 -1.53 -24.17 -19.28
C VAL A 6 -2.58 -24.20 -18.16
N THR A 7 -3.28 -25.33 -18.05
CA THR A 7 -4.41 -25.57 -17.13
C THR A 7 -3.99 -26.51 -15.99
N ALA A 8 -4.89 -26.76 -15.03
CA ALA A 8 -4.53 -27.22 -13.68
C ALA A 8 -4.78 -28.71 -13.35
N GLY A 9 -3.87 -29.31 -12.57
CA GLY A 9 -4.06 -30.50 -11.73
C GLY A 9 -4.35 -31.84 -12.44
N PRO A 10 -4.74 -32.92 -11.70
CA PRO A 10 -4.72 -33.12 -10.23
C PRO A 10 -3.29 -33.56 -9.73
N VAL A 11 -2.96 -34.54 -8.86
CA VAL A 11 -3.66 -35.64 -8.13
C VAL A 11 -3.04 -35.85 -6.71
N VAL A 12 -2.99 -37.09 -6.17
CA VAL A 12 -2.84 -37.47 -4.74
C VAL A 12 -2.10 -38.83 -4.60
N ALA A 13 -1.67 -39.17 -3.36
CA ALA A 13 -1.15 -40.47 -2.83
C ALA A 13 0.38 -40.71 -2.97
N ALA A 14 1.19 -41.10 -1.97
CA ALA A 14 1.06 -41.66 -0.59
C ALA A 14 1.23 -43.20 -0.45
N CYS A 15 2.26 -43.62 0.32
CA CYS A 15 2.59 -44.95 0.92
C CYS A 15 4.06 -44.86 1.45
N GLN A 16 4.67 -45.61 2.39
CA GLN A 16 4.36 -46.63 3.44
C GLN A 16 5.71 -46.84 4.23
N ARG A 17 5.87 -47.39 5.46
CA ARG A 17 5.03 -47.80 6.62
C ARG A 17 5.96 -48.09 7.84
N LEU A 18 5.64 -47.60 9.05
CA LEU A 18 5.95 -48.22 10.38
C LEU A 18 7.46 -48.35 10.79
N LEU A 19 7.89 -48.69 12.02
CA LEU A 19 7.27 -49.04 13.33
C LEU A 19 7.77 -48.06 14.45
N SER A 20 7.04 -47.80 15.55
CA SER A 20 7.18 -48.41 16.92
C SER A 20 8.62 -48.46 17.49
N THR A 21 8.91 -48.13 18.75
CA THR A 21 8.13 -48.30 20.01
C THR A 21 8.39 -47.18 21.05
N GLY A 22 7.58 -47.12 22.12
CA GLY A 22 8.07 -46.66 23.44
C GLY A 22 7.30 -45.53 24.13
N SER A 23 6.20 -45.86 24.82
CA SER A 23 5.66 -44.98 25.88
C SER A 23 6.34 -45.29 27.22
N LYS A 24 6.88 -44.25 27.87
CA LYS A 24 7.18 -44.23 29.31
C LYS A 24 6.84 -42.83 29.84
N HIS A 25 5.92 -42.76 30.81
CA HIS A 25 5.61 -41.51 31.49
C HIS A 25 6.77 -41.10 32.41
N GLY A 26 7.15 -39.82 32.36
CA GLY A 26 8.08 -39.20 33.31
C GLY A 26 7.54 -37.82 33.69
N THR A 27 7.13 -37.67 34.95
CA THR A 27 6.39 -36.48 35.42
C THR A 27 7.31 -35.29 35.66
N GLY A 28 7.70 -34.60 34.58
CA GLY A 28 8.20 -33.23 34.65
C GLY A 28 7.04 -32.22 34.68
N PRO A 29 7.18 -31.04 35.33
CA PRO A 29 6.19 -29.98 35.20
C PRO A 29 6.10 -29.55 33.74
N ALA A 30 4.89 -29.50 33.20
CA ALA A 30 4.67 -29.15 31.80
C ALA A 30 5.05 -27.69 31.54
N ALA A 31 6.23 -27.47 30.95
CA ALA A 31 6.61 -26.16 30.45
C ALA A 31 5.53 -25.70 29.44
N PRO A 32 4.99 -24.46 29.57
CA PRO A 32 3.92 -24.00 28.70
C PRO A 32 4.38 -24.02 27.25
N ALA A 33 3.57 -24.60 26.36
CA ALA A 33 3.91 -24.78 24.96
C ALA A 33 4.30 -23.43 24.33
N GLY A 34 5.59 -23.28 24.01
CA GLY A 34 6.19 -21.99 23.66
C GLY A 34 5.55 -21.39 22.41
N SER A 35 4.66 -20.41 22.61
CA SER A 35 4.00 -19.71 21.52
C SER A 35 5.01 -18.88 20.74
N ILE A 36 5.26 -19.24 19.49
CA ILE A 36 6.15 -18.49 18.58
C ILE A 36 5.41 -17.26 18.00
N GLN A 37 4.59 -16.58 18.82
CA GLN A 37 3.77 -15.40 18.44
C GLN A 37 3.53 -14.36 19.58
N PRO A 38 4.55 -13.92 20.37
CA PRO A 38 4.46 -12.62 21.06
C PRO A 38 5.10 -11.49 20.23
N GLN A 39 6.30 -11.69 19.69
CA GLN A 39 7.11 -10.58 19.16
C GLN A 39 6.51 -9.86 17.94
N THR A 40 5.67 -10.52 17.15
CA THR A 40 4.94 -9.87 16.04
C THR A 40 3.79 -8.99 16.51
N GLU A 41 3.10 -9.39 17.58
CA GLU A 41 2.07 -8.58 18.24
C GLU A 41 2.70 -7.35 18.89
N ASP A 42 3.78 -7.55 19.65
CA ASP A 42 4.47 -6.47 20.37
C ASP A 42 5.15 -5.46 19.43
N PHE A 43 5.72 -5.93 18.31
CA PHE A 43 6.24 -5.05 17.25
C PHE A 43 5.13 -4.25 16.56
N ALA A 44 3.97 -4.87 16.28
CA ALA A 44 2.82 -4.15 15.74
C ALA A 44 2.31 -3.08 16.72
N ARG A 45 2.24 -3.41 18.02
CA ARG A 45 1.85 -2.50 19.10
C ARG A 45 2.82 -1.33 19.25
N SER A 46 4.14 -1.58 19.20
CA SER A 46 5.20 -0.57 19.19
C SER A 46 5.14 0.35 17.96
N LEU A 47 4.84 -0.18 16.77
CA LEU A 47 4.59 0.65 15.60
C LEU A 47 3.32 1.51 15.75
N THR A 48 2.26 1.01 16.42
CA THR A 48 1.07 1.82 16.69
C THR A 48 1.28 2.86 17.80
N SER A 49 2.11 2.63 18.82
CA SER A 49 2.43 3.67 19.80
C SER A 49 3.18 4.83 19.13
N HIS A 50 4.11 4.56 18.20
CA HIS A 50 4.71 5.60 17.34
C HIS A 50 3.78 6.22 16.28
N LEU A 51 2.50 5.82 16.22
CA LEU A 51 1.43 6.54 15.50
C LEU A 51 0.54 7.37 16.43
N VAL A 52 0.62 7.15 17.75
CA VAL A 52 -0.03 7.96 18.80
C VAL A 52 0.92 9.06 19.26
N ASP A 53 2.17 8.70 19.58
CA ASP A 53 3.25 9.64 19.87
C ASP A 53 3.70 10.33 18.57
N GLY A 54 3.14 11.51 18.32
CA GLY A 54 3.21 12.28 17.07
C GLY A 54 4.58 12.84 16.67
N GLY A 55 5.64 12.03 16.69
CA GLY A 55 6.96 12.40 16.18
C GLY A 55 6.89 12.87 14.72
N PRO A 56 7.40 14.07 14.36
CA PRO A 56 7.11 14.74 13.08
C PRO A 56 7.64 14.01 11.83
N ARG A 57 8.40 12.93 12.01
CA ARG A 57 8.97 12.09 10.94
C ARG A 57 8.00 11.04 10.40
N MET A 58 7.01 10.60 11.20
CA MET A 58 6.07 9.51 10.85
C MET A 58 4.69 10.00 10.38
N VAL A 59 4.32 11.24 10.73
CA VAL A 59 3.01 11.83 10.39
C VAL A 59 2.84 11.94 8.87
N GLY A 60 1.73 11.41 8.35
CA GLY A 60 1.32 11.59 6.94
C GLY A 60 2.05 10.76 5.87
N ARG A 61 2.97 9.86 6.25
CA ARG A 61 3.55 8.84 5.33
C ARG A 61 3.42 7.39 5.83
N SER A 62 2.78 7.20 6.98
CA SER A 62 2.53 5.90 7.60
C SER A 62 1.06 5.51 7.49
N VAL A 63 0.75 4.23 7.35
CA VAL A 63 -0.63 3.70 7.27
C VAL A 63 -0.70 2.39 8.03
N ALA A 64 -1.50 2.34 9.11
CA ALA A 64 -1.78 1.11 9.83
C ALA A 64 -2.51 0.08 8.95
N VAL A 65 -2.14 -1.20 9.07
CA VAL A 65 -2.81 -2.31 8.40
C VAL A 65 -3.98 -2.76 9.27
N LEU A 66 -5.21 -2.54 8.80
CA LEU A 66 -6.42 -3.01 9.50
C LEU A 66 -6.78 -4.43 9.05
N SER A 67 -7.09 -5.30 10.01
CA SER A 67 -7.62 -6.67 9.78
C SER A 67 -6.76 -7.51 8.81
N GLY A 68 -5.43 -7.38 8.87
CA GLY A 68 -4.51 -8.11 7.98
C GLY A 68 -4.53 -7.70 6.50
N HIS A 69 -5.36 -6.73 6.09
CA HIS A 69 -5.55 -6.36 4.68
C HIS A 69 -4.43 -5.46 4.11
N VAL A 70 -3.20 -5.99 4.07
CA VAL A 70 -1.97 -5.28 3.63
C VAL A 70 -2.15 -4.58 2.28
N GLY A 71 -2.77 -5.24 1.29
CA GLY A 71 -3.00 -4.65 -0.03
C GLY A 71 -3.86 -3.36 -0.01
N ARG A 72 -4.87 -3.29 0.88
CA ARG A 72 -5.71 -2.10 1.06
C ARG A 72 -4.94 -0.96 1.73
N ALA A 73 -4.10 -1.29 2.71
CA ALA A 73 -3.20 -0.32 3.35
C ALA A 73 -2.16 0.24 2.38
N TYR A 74 -1.54 -0.62 1.55
CA TYR A 74 -0.58 -0.23 0.53
C TYR A 74 -1.20 0.62 -0.59
N ALA A 75 -2.43 0.32 -1.02
CA ALA A 75 -3.18 1.16 -1.95
C ALA A 75 -3.49 2.56 -1.37
N ARG A 76 -3.89 2.62 -0.08
CA ARG A 76 -4.09 3.88 0.65
C ARG A 76 -2.79 4.68 0.75
N LEU A 77 -1.67 4.03 1.09
CA LEU A 77 -0.34 4.66 1.17
C LEU A 77 0.10 5.23 -0.19
N ASN A 78 -0.05 4.48 -1.28
CA ASN A 78 0.26 4.97 -2.63
C ASN A 78 -0.57 6.21 -3.00
N ARG A 79 -1.87 6.24 -2.64
CA ARG A 79 -2.73 7.41 -2.87
C ARG A 79 -2.27 8.63 -2.07
N ILE A 80 -1.84 8.46 -0.82
CA ILE A 80 -1.27 9.54 0.02
C ILE A 80 0.03 10.07 -0.60
N ILE A 81 0.96 9.18 -1.00
CA ILE A 81 2.22 9.53 -1.66
C ILE A 81 1.99 10.30 -2.97
N ALA A 82 0.96 9.92 -3.75
CA ALA A 82 0.58 10.58 -5.00
C ALA A 82 -0.06 11.96 -4.76
N ASN A 83 -1.02 12.07 -3.82
CA ASN A 83 -1.64 13.35 -3.43
C ASN A 83 -0.59 14.36 -2.96
N ASN A 84 0.34 13.91 -2.12
CA ASN A 84 1.43 14.71 -1.57
C ASN A 84 2.60 14.93 -2.56
N LYS A 85 2.47 14.48 -3.82
CA LYS A 85 3.45 14.66 -4.93
C LYS A 85 4.89 14.21 -4.61
N VAL A 86 5.10 13.35 -3.62
CA VAL A 86 6.45 13.05 -3.08
C VAL A 86 7.39 12.48 -4.16
N ARG A 87 6.88 11.63 -5.06
CA ARG A 87 7.68 11.08 -6.18
C ARG A 87 8.13 12.15 -7.18
N GLU A 88 7.25 13.11 -7.47
CA GLU A 88 7.53 14.24 -8.37
C GLU A 88 8.52 15.23 -7.73
N GLU A 89 8.35 15.50 -6.43
CA GLU A 89 9.28 16.32 -5.63
C GLU A 89 10.68 15.70 -5.58
N LEU A 90 10.78 14.40 -5.27
CA LEU A 90 12.05 13.66 -5.26
C LEU A 90 12.72 13.67 -6.64
N PHE A 91 11.98 13.42 -7.72
CA PHE A 91 12.51 13.48 -9.09
C PHE A 91 13.06 14.88 -9.42
N ARG A 92 12.32 15.94 -9.07
CA ARG A 92 12.75 17.34 -9.26
C ARG A 92 13.95 17.72 -8.39
N ARG A 93 14.11 17.12 -7.20
CA ARG A 93 15.27 17.34 -6.32
C ARG A 93 16.56 16.65 -6.78
N LYS A 94 16.51 15.65 -7.69
CA LYS A 94 17.72 14.92 -8.16
C LYS A 94 18.77 15.81 -8.83
N ARG A 95 18.41 16.98 -9.36
CA ARG A 95 19.31 17.95 -10.00
C ARG A 95 18.86 19.37 -9.65
N TYR A 96 19.79 20.32 -9.65
CA TYR A 96 19.49 21.72 -9.37
C TYR A 96 18.66 22.37 -10.50
N GLU A 97 17.51 22.96 -10.14
CA GLU A 97 16.68 23.76 -11.05
C GLU A 97 16.92 25.25 -10.81
N LYS A 98 17.61 25.94 -11.75
CA LYS A 98 17.89 27.39 -11.64
C LYS A 98 16.59 28.19 -11.44
N PRO A 99 16.52 29.17 -10.52
CA PRO A 99 15.27 29.85 -10.15
C PRO A 99 14.44 30.44 -11.30
N LYS A 100 15.06 30.87 -12.41
CA LYS A 100 14.35 31.31 -13.62
C LYS A 100 13.46 30.20 -14.19
N TYR A 101 14.02 29.00 -14.40
CA TYR A 101 13.29 27.85 -14.95
C TYR A 101 12.23 27.35 -13.95
N LYS A 102 12.55 27.31 -12.65
CA LYS A 102 11.57 26.99 -11.59
C LYS A 102 10.33 27.89 -11.64
N ARG A 103 10.52 29.21 -11.80
CA ARG A 103 9.42 30.18 -11.96
C ARG A 103 8.65 29.98 -13.27
N GLN A 104 9.35 29.78 -14.39
CA GLN A 104 8.73 29.54 -15.70
C GLN A 104 7.87 28.28 -15.72
N ARG A 105 8.40 27.16 -15.20
CA ARG A 105 7.68 25.89 -15.07
C ARG A 105 6.47 26.01 -14.17
N LEU A 106 6.58 26.68 -13.01
CA LEU A 106 5.44 26.91 -12.12
C LEU A 106 4.35 27.78 -12.76
N ARG A 107 4.72 28.78 -13.59
CA ARG A 107 3.75 29.58 -14.38
C ARG A 107 3.03 28.71 -15.42
N GLN A 108 3.75 27.84 -16.12
CA GLN A 108 3.17 26.91 -17.11
C GLN A 108 2.26 25.85 -16.45
N GLU A 109 2.70 25.22 -15.36
CA GLU A 109 1.89 24.29 -14.55
C GLU A 109 0.61 24.97 -14.01
N GLY A 110 0.74 26.20 -13.50
CA GLY A 110 -0.38 27.00 -13.00
C GLY A 110 -1.38 27.35 -14.10
N HIS A 111 -0.90 27.76 -15.29
CA HIS A 111 -1.74 28.02 -16.45
C HIS A 111 -2.49 26.76 -16.90
N ALA A 112 -1.78 25.64 -17.11
CA ALA A 112 -2.39 24.38 -17.53
C ALA A 112 -3.43 23.85 -16.51
N ARG A 113 -3.17 24.01 -15.20
CA ARG A 113 -4.13 23.68 -14.13
C ARG A 113 -5.39 24.53 -14.19
N ARG A 114 -5.26 25.85 -14.41
CA ARG A 114 -6.40 26.78 -14.56
C ARG A 114 -7.20 26.45 -15.82
N PHE A 115 -6.54 26.35 -16.97
CA PHE A 115 -7.17 26.00 -18.25
C PHE A 115 -7.95 24.68 -18.17
N LYS A 116 -7.35 23.62 -17.61
CA LYS A 116 -8.02 22.31 -17.41
C LYS A 116 -9.22 22.38 -16.47
N ALA A 117 -9.24 23.32 -15.51
CA ALA A 117 -10.39 23.54 -14.64
C ALA A 117 -11.53 24.25 -15.38
N GLU A 118 -11.24 25.32 -16.12
CA GLU A 118 -12.26 26.07 -16.88
C GLU A 118 -12.84 25.26 -18.05
N VAL A 119 -12.02 24.51 -18.79
CA VAL A 119 -12.50 23.58 -19.82
C VAL A 119 -13.43 22.52 -19.20
N ARG A 120 -13.08 21.95 -18.03
CA ARG A 120 -13.97 21.00 -17.33
C ARG A 120 -15.31 21.64 -16.96
N LYS A 121 -15.32 22.87 -16.43
CA LYS A 121 -16.57 23.58 -16.10
C LYS A 121 -17.46 23.76 -17.34
N LYS A 122 -16.88 24.24 -18.44
CA LYS A 122 -17.61 24.48 -19.71
C LYS A 122 -18.17 23.18 -20.30
N VAL A 123 -17.36 22.12 -20.37
CA VAL A 123 -17.82 20.80 -20.84
C VAL A 123 -18.92 20.23 -19.93
N HIS A 124 -18.80 20.37 -18.60
CA HIS A 124 -19.82 19.94 -17.64
C HIS A 124 -21.15 20.71 -17.79
N LEU A 125 -21.10 22.00 -18.13
CA LEU A 125 -22.30 22.79 -18.44
C LEU A 125 -22.97 22.30 -19.73
N ILE A 126 -22.20 22.07 -20.81
CA ILE A 126 -22.73 21.54 -22.07
C ILE A 126 -23.36 20.15 -21.87
N TRP A 127 -22.73 19.29 -21.08
CA TRP A 127 -23.31 17.99 -20.71
C TRP A 127 -24.63 18.14 -19.94
N LYS A 128 -24.74 19.11 -19.02
CA LYS A 128 -25.98 19.40 -18.30
C LYS A 128 -27.10 19.87 -19.23
N MET A 129 -26.82 20.80 -20.14
CA MET A 129 -27.79 21.28 -21.13
C MET A 129 -28.28 20.12 -22.00
N LYS A 130 -27.36 19.32 -22.54
CA LYS A 130 -27.69 18.09 -23.30
C LYS A 130 -28.57 17.11 -22.52
N THR A 131 -28.35 16.92 -21.21
CA THR A 131 -29.21 16.05 -20.38
C THR A 131 -30.58 16.65 -20.05
N LEU A 132 -30.75 17.96 -20.22
CA LEU A 132 -32.02 18.67 -20.05
C LEU A 132 -32.81 18.83 -21.37
N GLY A 133 -32.23 18.42 -22.51
CA GLY A 133 -32.86 18.57 -23.83
C GLY A 133 -32.70 19.97 -24.44
N ILE A 134 -31.68 20.73 -24.03
CA ILE A 134 -31.36 22.10 -24.48
C ILE A 134 -29.96 22.15 -25.10
#